data_AF-A0A329S806-F1
#
_entry.id   AF-A0A329S806-F1
#
_cell.length_a   1.000
_cell.length_b   1.000
_cell.length_c   1.000
_cell.angle_alpha   90.00
_cell.angle_beta   90.00
_cell.angle_gamma   90.00
#
_symmetry.space_group_name_H-M   'P 1'
#
loop_
_entity.id
_entity.type
_entity.pdbx_description
1 polymer ?
#
loop_
_entity_poly.entity_id
_entity_poly.type
_entity_poly.pdbx_seq_one_letter_code
_entity_poly.pdbx_strand_id
1 'polypeptide(L)'
;MLAVQSAAIIATLIAITSVDSTEVKQQTLGVSSNLRTTTVLRNLESSDSSCECKLAPRPCVFFHGIGNKNEMAELQDTPKNTSGRMGNMNAHAPCCSTVKYAVLNTVDYGWTDDTLQQKFCDHALSMSDSSDVIAHSIRDTVVVTHSMGGLVMAGAVATGKCRFDVSSAWVSISAPMMGSMAADYIEDFCNDEIDDIKTELFDLLGYCPVPVARKSITYQNEKHSSPELNAAYTAAQKAYGANVYASMCSNYYDGVVSQYQVQSVIAGKIIPHKSRKNDGLVEFQSCAAGLSESLFGDSYEYRFYAPRLNHADTAFLTHDGLFKDSQKPFKWFECLF
;
A
#
# COMPACT_ATOMS: atom_id res chain seq x y z
N MET A 1 -16.22 4.45 30.88
CA MET A 1 -16.21 3.16 30.16
C MET A 1 -15.87 3.29 28.67
N LEU A 2 -16.26 4.37 27.97
CA LEU A 2 -15.81 4.61 26.58
C LEU A 2 -14.30 4.92 26.44
N ALA A 3 -13.69 5.63 27.40
CA ALA A 3 -12.26 6.01 27.34
C ALA A 3 -11.27 4.84 27.46
N VAL A 4 -11.68 3.74 28.11
CA VAL A 4 -10.86 2.53 28.29
C VAL A 4 -10.82 1.69 27.01
N GLN A 5 -11.90 1.71 26.21
CA GLN A 5 -11.92 1.06 24.89
C GLN A 5 -10.98 1.76 23.90
N SER A 6 -10.96 3.09 23.85
CA SER A 6 -10.05 3.84 22.97
C SER A 6 -8.55 3.56 23.25
N ALA A 7 -8.19 3.10 24.45
CA ALA A 7 -6.81 2.82 24.86
C ALA A 7 -6.25 1.55 24.24
N ALA A 8 -7.02 0.46 24.41
CA ALA A 8 -6.69 -0.85 23.85
C ALA A 8 -6.73 -0.82 22.31
N ILE A 9 -7.61 0.03 21.76
CA ILE A 9 -7.85 0.21 20.33
C ILE A 9 -6.64 0.86 19.63
N ILE A 10 -6.03 1.90 20.22
CA ILE A 10 -4.82 2.52 19.66
C ILE A 10 -3.59 1.64 19.92
N ALA A 11 -3.47 0.93 21.04
CA ALA A 11 -2.38 -0.05 21.23
C ALA A 11 -2.42 -1.19 20.18
N THR A 12 -3.61 -1.57 19.70
CA THR A 12 -3.80 -2.60 18.66
C THR A 12 -3.42 -2.07 17.26
N LEU A 13 -3.61 -0.77 16.99
CA LEU A 13 -3.14 -0.12 15.76
C LEU A 13 -1.62 -0.18 15.60
N ILE A 14 -0.87 -0.40 16.69
CA ILE A 14 0.58 -0.23 16.69
C ILE A 14 1.39 -1.48 17.05
N ALA A 15 0.76 -2.54 17.57
CA ALA A 15 1.39 -3.88 17.62
C ALA A 15 1.81 -4.42 16.22
N ILE A 16 1.35 -3.79 15.13
CA ILE A 16 1.57 -4.22 13.74
C ILE A 16 2.92 -3.78 13.19
N THR A 17 3.64 -2.87 13.85
CA THR A 17 4.98 -2.47 13.40
C THR A 17 6.11 -3.31 14.01
N SER A 18 5.79 -4.28 14.87
CA SER A 18 6.79 -5.06 15.63
C SER A 18 6.45 -6.55 15.78
N VAL A 19 5.64 -7.14 14.89
CA VAL A 19 5.50 -8.60 14.89
C VAL A 19 6.74 -9.22 14.22
N ASP A 20 7.73 -9.49 15.06
CA ASP A 20 8.83 -10.37 14.77
C ASP A 20 8.28 -11.78 14.49
N SER A 21 8.58 -12.35 13.33
CA SER A 21 8.09 -13.66 12.92
C SER A 21 8.76 -14.76 13.73
N THR A 22 8.20 -15.07 14.90
CA THR A 22 8.53 -16.30 15.63
C THR A 22 7.55 -17.40 15.23
N GLU A 23 8.11 -18.53 14.77
CA GLU A 23 7.44 -19.75 14.35
C GLU A 23 6.34 -20.19 15.33
N VAL A 24 5.07 -20.14 14.88
CA VAL A 24 4.00 -20.91 15.53
C VAL A 24 3.97 -22.29 14.90
N LYS A 25 4.57 -23.26 15.57
CA LYS A 25 4.37 -24.69 15.29
C LYS A 25 2.89 -25.03 15.48
N GLN A 26 2.22 -25.40 14.40
CA GLN A 26 0.84 -25.89 14.41
C GLN A 26 0.78 -27.21 15.18
N GLN A 27 0.27 -27.16 16.41
CA GLN A 27 -0.07 -28.35 17.19
C GLN A 27 -1.45 -28.85 16.73
N THR A 28 -1.48 -30.03 16.13
CA THR A 28 -2.69 -30.68 15.64
C THR A 28 -3.48 -31.23 16.84
N LEU A 29 -4.57 -30.57 17.21
CA LEU A 29 -5.57 -31.14 18.13
C LEU A 29 -6.59 -31.92 17.31
N GLY A 30 -6.54 -33.25 17.43
CA GLY A 30 -7.48 -34.16 16.79
C GLY A 30 -8.88 -34.00 17.33
N VAL A 31 -9.85 -33.72 16.45
CA VAL A 31 -11.28 -33.77 16.77
C VAL A 31 -11.91 -34.91 15.98
N SER A 32 -12.54 -35.81 16.73
CA SER A 32 -13.18 -37.05 16.30
C SER A 32 -14.34 -36.80 15.34
N SER A 33 -14.38 -37.61 14.29
CA SER A 33 -15.45 -37.72 13.30
C SER A 33 -16.77 -38.15 13.92
N ASN A 34 -17.89 -37.49 13.55
CA ASN A 34 -19.15 -38.11 13.14
C ASN A 34 -20.26 -37.06 12.95
N LEU A 35 -20.54 -36.66 11.71
CA LEU A 35 -21.93 -36.46 11.28
C LEU A 35 -22.03 -36.57 9.75
N ARG A 36 -22.86 -37.53 9.31
CA ARG A 36 -23.24 -37.73 7.92
C ARG A 36 -24.25 -36.67 7.52
N THR A 37 -23.91 -35.84 6.53
CA THR A 37 -24.90 -35.13 5.72
C THR A 37 -24.48 -35.23 4.26
N THR A 38 -25.15 -36.12 3.54
CA THR A 38 -24.99 -36.38 2.12
C THR A 38 -25.43 -35.20 1.26
N THR A 39 -24.49 -34.74 0.43
CA THR A 39 -24.69 -34.42 -1.00
C THR A 39 -25.69 -33.32 -1.35
N VAL A 40 -25.25 -32.05 -1.23
CA VAL A 40 -25.47 -31.03 -2.25
C VAL A 40 -24.17 -30.20 -2.38
N LEU A 41 -23.08 -30.84 -2.79
CA LEU A 41 -21.95 -30.14 -3.42
C LEU A 41 -22.14 -30.28 -4.93
N ARG A 42 -23.15 -29.59 -5.45
CA ARG A 42 -23.24 -29.33 -6.89
C ARG A 42 -22.23 -28.21 -7.17
N ASN A 43 -21.12 -28.58 -7.79
CA ASN A 43 -20.32 -27.78 -8.71
C ASN A 43 -20.49 -26.26 -8.56
N LEU A 44 -19.78 -25.67 -7.61
CA LEU A 44 -19.23 -24.33 -7.76
C LEU A 44 -17.78 -24.47 -8.23
N GLU A 45 -17.59 -25.21 -9.33
CA GLU A 45 -16.54 -24.83 -10.27
C GLU A 45 -17.04 -23.54 -10.91
N SER A 46 -16.83 -22.42 -10.21
CA SER A 46 -16.71 -21.14 -10.89
C SER A 46 -15.66 -21.38 -11.96
N SER A 47 -16.03 -21.17 -13.22
CA SER A 47 -15.08 -21.06 -14.32
C SER A 47 -14.19 -19.86 -14.01
N ASP A 48 -13.21 -20.07 -13.14
CA ASP A 48 -12.15 -19.12 -12.88
C ASP A 48 -11.28 -19.20 -14.13
N SER A 49 -11.63 -18.38 -15.13
CA SER A 49 -10.73 -18.15 -16.25
C SER A 49 -9.44 -17.67 -15.63
N SER A 50 -8.41 -18.53 -15.60
CA SER A 50 -7.09 -18.15 -15.14
C SER A 50 -6.68 -16.91 -15.92
N CYS A 51 -6.38 -15.83 -15.21
CA CYS A 51 -5.90 -14.63 -15.86
C CYS A 51 -4.50 -14.92 -16.41
N GLU A 52 -4.42 -15.03 -17.74
CA GLU A 52 -3.17 -15.22 -18.46
C GLU A 52 -2.64 -13.86 -18.92
N CYS A 53 -1.32 -13.71 -18.93
CA CYS A 53 -0.69 -12.50 -19.42
C CYS A 53 -0.97 -12.31 -20.91
N LYS A 54 -1.60 -11.19 -21.30
CA LYS A 54 -1.89 -10.91 -22.72
C LYS A 54 -0.76 -10.16 -23.44
N LEU A 55 0.27 -9.75 -22.70
CA LEU A 55 1.40 -8.97 -23.19
C LEU A 55 2.71 -9.76 -23.03
N ALA A 56 3.79 -9.27 -23.66
CA ALA A 56 5.12 -9.80 -23.39
C ALA A 56 5.47 -9.59 -21.90
N PRO A 57 5.85 -10.65 -21.15
CA PRO A 57 6.22 -10.52 -19.76
C PRO A 57 7.45 -9.61 -19.58
N ARG A 58 7.42 -8.77 -18.55
CA ARG A 58 8.44 -7.76 -18.25
C ARG A 58 8.98 -7.93 -16.84
N PRO A 59 10.23 -7.53 -16.54
CA PRO A 59 10.70 -7.46 -15.18
C PRO A 59 9.81 -6.55 -14.32
N CYS A 60 9.49 -6.99 -13.11
CA CYS A 60 8.66 -6.24 -12.18
C CYS A 60 9.42 -5.92 -10.89
N VAL A 61 9.33 -4.66 -10.46
CA VAL A 61 9.87 -4.21 -9.17
C VAL A 61 8.77 -3.66 -8.29
N PHE A 62 8.71 -4.16 -7.06
CA PHE A 62 7.74 -3.78 -6.05
C PHE A 62 8.41 -2.88 -5.01
N PHE A 63 7.83 -1.70 -4.81
CA PHE A 63 8.21 -0.74 -3.79
C PHE A 63 7.15 -0.69 -2.69
N HIS A 64 7.57 -0.97 -1.47
CA HIS A 64 6.71 -0.95 -0.30
C HIS A 64 6.39 0.47 0.18
N GLY A 65 5.43 0.56 1.09
CA GLY A 65 5.00 1.81 1.72
C GLY A 65 5.86 2.30 2.87
N ILE A 66 5.27 3.21 3.64
CA ILE A 66 5.84 3.80 4.85
C ILE A 66 6.06 2.76 5.95
N GLY A 67 7.11 2.94 6.76
CA GLY A 67 7.25 2.21 8.02
C GLY A 67 8.19 1.00 7.98
N ASN A 68 9.18 0.98 7.08
CA ASN A 68 10.27 0.01 7.08
C ASN A 68 11.60 0.71 7.45
N LYS A 69 12.33 0.21 8.46
CA LYS A 69 13.66 0.75 8.84
C LYS A 69 14.80 0.08 8.07
N ASN A 70 14.56 -1.08 7.49
CA ASN A 70 15.60 -1.85 6.80
C ASN A 70 15.96 -1.18 5.48
N GLU A 71 17.21 -1.33 5.08
CA GLU A 71 17.66 -0.93 3.75
C GLU A 71 18.60 -1.99 3.19
N MET A 72 18.44 -2.33 1.93
CA MET A 72 19.30 -3.26 1.21
C MET A 72 19.71 -2.65 -0.11
N ALA A 73 21.01 -2.74 -0.43
CA ALA A 73 21.54 -2.17 -1.68
C ALA A 73 21.03 -2.90 -2.92
N GLU A 74 20.76 -4.20 -2.82
CA GLU A 74 20.30 -5.02 -3.92
C GLU A 74 18.80 -5.29 -3.84
N LEU A 75 18.19 -5.49 -5.00
CA LEU A 75 16.81 -5.93 -5.11
C LEU A 75 16.65 -7.37 -4.63
N GLN A 76 15.61 -7.62 -3.83
CA GLN A 76 15.37 -8.90 -3.18
C GLN A 76 14.38 -9.76 -3.97
N ASP A 77 14.51 -11.09 -3.88
CA ASP A 77 13.56 -12.03 -4.49
C ASP A 77 12.27 -12.22 -3.67
N THR A 78 12.26 -11.73 -2.41
CA THR A 78 11.12 -11.86 -1.49
C THR A 78 10.93 -10.57 -0.70
N PRO A 79 9.70 -10.28 -0.22
CA PRO A 79 9.42 -9.07 0.54
C PRO A 79 9.76 -9.19 2.04
N LYS A 80 10.45 -10.25 2.49
CA LYS A 80 10.65 -10.56 3.92
C LYS A 80 11.24 -9.40 4.74
N ASN A 81 12.16 -8.65 4.13
CA ASN A 81 12.85 -7.54 4.80
C ASN A 81 12.11 -6.20 4.70
N THR A 82 10.89 -6.18 4.15
CA THR A 82 10.05 -4.96 4.07
C THR A 82 9.26 -4.70 5.36
N SER A 83 9.50 -5.43 6.45
CA SER A 83 8.80 -5.25 7.74
C SER A 83 7.27 -5.37 7.62
N GLY A 84 6.79 -6.30 6.79
CA GLY A 84 5.36 -6.52 6.56
C GLY A 84 4.67 -5.36 5.83
N ARG A 85 5.40 -4.58 5.01
CA ARG A 85 4.84 -3.48 4.21
C ARG A 85 4.51 -3.87 2.77
N MET A 86 4.82 -5.10 2.37
CA MET A 86 4.51 -5.64 1.05
C MET A 86 4.32 -7.15 1.12
N GLY A 87 3.30 -7.66 0.44
CA GLY A 87 3.01 -9.07 0.26
C GLY A 87 3.84 -9.72 -0.84
N ASN A 88 3.81 -11.05 -0.88
CA ASN A 88 4.55 -11.82 -1.88
C ASN A 88 3.70 -12.05 -3.13
N MET A 89 4.12 -11.46 -4.25
CA MET A 89 3.46 -11.52 -5.55
C MET A 89 4.12 -12.50 -6.53
N ASN A 90 5.14 -13.26 -6.12
CA ASN A 90 5.86 -14.15 -7.03
C ASN A 90 4.96 -15.20 -7.70
N ALA A 91 3.87 -15.61 -7.05
CA ALA A 91 2.89 -16.55 -7.60
C ALA A 91 1.65 -15.89 -8.25
N HIS A 92 1.56 -14.56 -8.18
CA HIS A 92 0.35 -13.79 -8.53
C HIS A 92 0.65 -12.70 -9.56
N ALA A 93 1.71 -12.87 -10.34
CA ALA A 93 2.23 -11.88 -11.26
C ALA A 93 2.53 -12.50 -12.64
N PRO A 94 1.52 -13.00 -13.36
CA PRO A 94 1.71 -13.77 -14.60
C PRO A 94 2.39 -12.97 -15.73
N CYS A 95 2.31 -11.64 -15.70
CA CYS A 95 3.01 -10.77 -16.65
C CYS A 95 4.40 -10.32 -16.21
N CYS A 96 4.89 -10.82 -15.09
CA CYS A 96 6.23 -10.52 -14.62
C CYS A 96 7.20 -11.64 -15.02
N SER A 97 8.18 -11.34 -15.86
CA SER A 97 9.26 -12.29 -16.18
C SER A 97 10.17 -12.55 -14.99
N THR A 98 10.31 -11.55 -14.12
CA THR A 98 10.92 -11.65 -12.80
C THR A 98 10.20 -10.73 -11.83
N VAL A 99 10.17 -11.10 -10.55
CA VAL A 99 9.56 -10.30 -9.47
C VAL A 99 10.65 -9.98 -8.46
N LYS A 100 10.88 -8.67 -8.25
CA LYS A 100 11.86 -8.15 -7.32
C LYS A 100 11.23 -7.16 -6.35
N TYR A 101 11.80 -7.04 -5.16
CA TYR A 101 11.36 -6.13 -4.10
C TYR A 101 12.49 -5.19 -3.71
N ALA A 102 12.23 -3.89 -3.74
CA ALA A 102 13.13 -2.91 -3.16
C ALA A 102 12.89 -2.84 -1.65
N VAL A 103 13.96 -2.88 -0.86
CA VAL A 103 13.91 -2.75 0.61
C VAL A 103 14.62 -1.46 0.97
N LEU A 104 13.83 -0.45 1.35
CA LEU A 104 14.30 0.92 1.54
C LEU A 104 13.87 1.46 2.89
N ASN A 105 14.70 2.33 3.48
CA ASN A 105 14.33 2.99 4.72
C ASN A 105 13.24 4.03 4.45
N THR A 106 12.02 3.72 4.88
CA THR A 106 10.81 4.56 4.76
C THR A 106 10.26 4.93 6.14
N VAL A 107 11.14 5.02 7.14
CA VAL A 107 10.86 5.59 8.46
C VAL A 107 11.59 6.90 8.64
N ASP A 108 12.89 6.90 8.34
CA ASP A 108 13.77 8.05 8.56
C ASP A 108 13.79 9.01 7.37
N TYR A 109 13.33 8.55 6.20
CA TYR A 109 13.23 9.35 4.98
C TYR A 109 11.77 9.50 4.53
N GLY A 110 11.37 10.75 4.32
CA GLY A 110 10.06 11.10 3.76
C GLY A 110 10.03 11.01 2.24
N TRP A 111 8.83 11.07 1.66
CA TRP A 111 8.68 10.86 0.21
C TRP A 111 9.28 11.98 -0.65
N THR A 112 9.48 13.17 -0.07
CA THR A 112 10.16 14.30 -0.69
C THR A 112 11.68 14.25 -0.58
N ASP A 113 12.24 13.24 0.09
CA ASP A 113 13.69 13.08 0.22
C ASP A 113 14.34 12.76 -1.13
N ASP A 114 15.34 13.56 -1.51
CA ASP A 114 16.01 13.48 -2.81
C ASP A 114 16.75 12.15 -3.01
N THR A 115 17.34 11.61 -1.93
CA THR A 115 18.10 10.36 -1.98
C THR A 115 17.15 9.18 -2.11
N LEU A 116 16.03 9.18 -1.37
CA LEU A 116 15.02 8.14 -1.47
C LEU A 116 14.39 8.10 -2.87
N GLN A 117 14.09 9.26 -3.45
CA GLN A 117 13.61 9.36 -4.84
C GLN A 117 14.62 8.81 -5.84
N GLN A 118 15.92 9.16 -5.69
CA GLN A 118 16.97 8.62 -6.55
C GLN A 118 17.06 7.10 -6.43
N LYS A 119 17.02 6.53 -5.22
CA LYS A 119 17.04 5.08 -4.99
C LYS A 119 15.88 4.36 -5.68
N PHE A 120 14.67 4.93 -5.66
CA PHE A 120 13.53 4.39 -6.40
C PHE A 120 13.81 4.32 -7.91
N CYS A 121 14.35 5.40 -8.48
CA CYS A 121 14.72 5.44 -9.89
C CYS A 121 15.85 4.47 -10.24
N ASP A 122 16.92 4.41 -9.45
CA ASP A 122 18.06 3.54 -9.70
C ASP A 122 17.64 2.06 -9.69
N HIS A 123 16.82 1.66 -8.71
CA HIS A 123 16.25 0.32 -8.67
C HIS A 123 15.36 0.03 -9.89
N ALA A 124 14.48 0.96 -10.27
CA ALA A 124 13.62 0.77 -11.44
C ALA A 124 14.41 0.69 -12.76
N LEU A 125 15.45 1.52 -12.93
CA LEU A 125 16.34 1.50 -14.09
C LEU A 125 17.13 0.18 -14.17
N SER A 126 17.54 -0.38 -13.03
CA SER A 126 18.32 -1.62 -12.96
C SER A 126 17.55 -2.88 -13.37
N MET A 127 16.22 -2.82 -13.49
CA MET A 127 15.39 -3.99 -13.77
C MET A 127 15.52 -4.53 -15.19
N SER A 128 15.91 -3.69 -16.15
CA SER A 128 16.01 -4.06 -17.56
C SER A 128 17.27 -3.50 -18.19
N ASP A 129 18.02 -4.34 -18.88
CA ASP A 129 19.20 -3.94 -19.66
C ASP A 129 18.84 -2.99 -20.82
N SER A 130 17.56 -2.91 -21.19
CA SER A 130 17.08 -1.96 -22.20
C SER A 130 16.90 -0.53 -21.65
N SER A 131 16.88 -0.35 -20.33
CA SER A 131 16.76 0.97 -19.70
C SER A 131 17.91 1.89 -20.11
N ASP A 132 17.59 3.17 -20.30
CA ASP A 132 18.57 4.18 -20.64
C ASP A 132 18.99 4.94 -19.38
N VAL A 133 20.09 4.50 -18.77
CA VAL A 133 20.60 5.09 -17.52
C VAL A 133 21.04 6.54 -17.72
N ILE A 134 21.63 6.88 -18.88
CA ILE A 134 22.10 8.24 -19.19
C ILE A 134 20.91 9.18 -19.34
N ALA A 135 19.87 8.72 -20.03
CA ALA A 135 18.66 9.51 -20.21
C ALA A 135 17.67 9.35 -19.06
N HIS A 136 17.97 8.57 -18.01
CA HIS A 136 17.07 8.24 -16.90
C HIS A 136 15.70 7.69 -17.35
N SER A 137 15.68 6.85 -18.39
CA SER A 137 14.47 6.29 -18.99
C SER A 137 14.28 4.83 -18.57
N ILE A 138 13.25 4.55 -17.77
CA ILE A 138 12.86 3.20 -17.36
C ILE A 138 12.18 2.51 -18.54
N ARG A 139 12.78 1.45 -19.08
CA ARG A 139 12.25 0.69 -20.23
C ARG A 139 11.91 -0.74 -19.86
N ASP A 140 10.92 -1.28 -20.56
CA ASP A 140 10.46 -2.67 -20.49
C ASP A 140 10.22 -3.18 -19.06
N THR A 141 9.80 -2.30 -18.14
CA THR A 141 9.70 -2.62 -16.71
C THR A 141 8.30 -2.30 -16.20
N VAL A 142 7.77 -3.15 -15.32
CA VAL A 142 6.57 -2.83 -14.52
C VAL A 142 7.02 -2.39 -13.14
N VAL A 143 6.78 -1.12 -12.82
CA VAL A 143 7.00 -0.58 -11.48
C VAL A 143 5.71 -0.66 -10.70
N VAL A 144 5.73 -1.32 -9.55
CA VAL A 144 4.58 -1.44 -8.64
C VAL A 144 4.89 -0.69 -7.35
N THR A 145 4.02 0.21 -6.94
CA THR A 145 4.22 1.02 -5.73
C THR A 145 3.02 0.95 -4.80
N HIS A 146 3.27 0.76 -3.51
CA HIS A 146 2.22 0.80 -2.47
C HIS A 146 2.38 2.02 -1.55
N SER A 147 1.26 2.63 -1.16
CA SER A 147 1.21 3.67 -0.12
C SER A 147 2.22 4.80 -0.40
N MET A 148 3.02 5.21 0.60
CA MET A 148 4.05 6.24 0.43
C MET A 148 5.03 5.95 -0.70
N GLY A 149 5.26 4.68 -1.09
CA GLY A 149 6.10 4.35 -2.24
C GLY A 149 5.57 4.96 -3.55
N GLY A 150 4.25 5.11 -3.69
CA GLY A 150 3.65 5.79 -4.84
C GLY A 150 3.95 7.29 -4.86
N LEU A 151 3.97 7.94 -3.69
CA LEU A 151 4.39 9.34 -3.57
C LEU A 151 5.87 9.52 -3.89
N VAL A 152 6.74 8.61 -3.43
CA VAL A 152 8.17 8.67 -3.74
C VAL A 152 8.38 8.58 -5.25
N MET A 153 7.76 7.62 -5.92
CA MET A 153 7.87 7.46 -7.38
C MET A 153 7.28 8.68 -8.12
N ALA A 154 6.14 9.20 -7.68
CA ALA A 154 5.56 10.42 -8.25
C ALA A 154 6.50 11.63 -8.10
N GLY A 155 7.09 11.79 -6.91
CA GLY A 155 8.08 12.82 -6.62
C GLY A 155 9.31 12.68 -7.51
N ALA A 156 9.85 11.47 -7.64
CA ALA A 156 11.03 11.19 -8.46
C ALA A 156 10.79 11.51 -9.95
N VAL A 157 9.60 11.19 -10.47
CA VAL A 157 9.22 11.58 -11.84
C VAL A 157 9.03 13.09 -11.95
N ALA A 158 8.38 13.73 -10.97
CA ALA A 158 8.15 15.17 -10.96
C ALA A 158 9.43 16.00 -10.89
N THR A 159 10.45 15.50 -10.17
CA THR A 159 11.78 16.14 -10.03
C THR A 159 12.75 15.75 -11.13
N GLY A 160 12.34 14.88 -12.08
CA GLY A 160 13.13 14.49 -13.24
C GLY A 160 14.24 13.48 -12.94
N LYS A 161 14.18 12.78 -11.80
CA LYS A 161 15.14 11.73 -11.41
C LYS A 161 15.06 10.52 -12.34
N CYS A 162 13.86 10.22 -12.84
CA CYS A 162 13.62 9.26 -13.90
C CYS A 162 12.29 9.53 -14.61
N ARG A 163 12.09 8.87 -15.75
CA ARG A 163 10.83 8.87 -16.48
C ARG A 163 10.49 7.47 -16.98
N PHE A 164 9.21 7.24 -17.24
CA PHE A 164 8.74 6.02 -17.87
C PHE A 164 8.81 6.15 -19.39
N ASP A 165 9.40 5.15 -20.03
CA ASP A 165 9.24 4.93 -21.47
C ASP A 165 7.87 4.29 -21.75
N VAL A 166 7.39 4.39 -22.99
CA VAL A 166 6.11 3.80 -23.42
C VAL A 166 6.08 2.28 -23.31
N SER A 167 7.25 1.63 -23.26
CA SER A 167 7.33 0.18 -23.06
C SER A 167 7.24 -0.26 -21.59
N SER A 168 7.20 0.69 -20.65
CA SER A 168 7.06 0.44 -19.21
C SER A 168 5.64 0.71 -18.71
N ALA A 169 5.32 0.21 -17.52
CA ALA A 169 4.06 0.49 -16.85
C ALA A 169 4.28 0.82 -15.38
N TRP A 170 3.55 1.82 -14.88
CA TRP A 170 3.50 2.11 -13.44
C TRP A 170 2.14 1.73 -12.86
N VAL A 171 2.15 0.79 -11.93
CA VAL A 171 0.98 0.33 -11.16
C VAL A 171 1.07 0.91 -9.75
N SER A 172 0.09 1.72 -9.35
CA SER A 172 0.07 2.39 -8.05
C SER A 172 -1.07 1.89 -7.18
N ILE A 173 -0.81 1.68 -5.89
CA ILE A 173 -1.77 1.03 -4.99
C ILE A 173 -1.84 1.80 -3.67
N SER A 174 -3.03 2.30 -3.33
CA SER A 174 -3.31 3.05 -2.09
C SER A 174 -2.33 4.20 -1.81
N ALA A 175 -1.79 4.85 -2.85
CA ALA A 175 -0.82 5.91 -2.68
C ALA A 175 -1.49 7.22 -2.22
N PRO A 176 -1.08 7.85 -1.10
CA PRO A 176 -1.77 9.05 -0.60
C PRO A 176 -1.36 10.31 -1.37
N MET A 177 -1.84 10.51 -2.60
CA MET A 177 -1.44 11.63 -3.47
C MET A 177 -1.88 13.02 -2.96
N MET A 178 -2.69 13.10 -1.91
CA MET A 178 -2.96 14.31 -1.13
C MET A 178 -2.59 14.15 0.35
N GLY A 179 -1.78 13.16 0.72
CA GLY A 179 -1.49 12.81 2.11
C GLY A 179 -2.59 11.98 2.77
N SER A 180 -2.51 11.81 4.09
CA SER A 180 -3.36 10.93 4.87
C SER A 180 -3.77 11.60 6.17
N MET A 181 -5.06 11.61 6.48
CA MET A 181 -5.53 12.12 7.78
C MET A 181 -5.04 11.29 8.96
N ALA A 182 -4.57 10.05 8.72
CA ALA A 182 -3.91 9.26 9.74
C ALA A 182 -2.61 9.90 10.21
N ALA A 183 -1.89 10.61 9.31
CA ALA A 183 -0.68 11.33 9.64
C ALA A 183 -0.97 12.60 10.44
N ASP A 184 -1.99 13.38 10.07
CA ASP A 184 -2.44 14.53 10.87
C ASP A 184 -2.93 14.10 12.25
N TYR A 185 -3.68 12.99 12.33
CA TYR A 185 -4.20 12.48 13.60
C TYR A 185 -3.09 12.06 14.57
N ILE A 186 -2.02 11.43 14.09
CA ILE A 186 -0.90 11.05 14.96
C ILE A 186 -0.01 12.25 15.34
N GLU A 187 0.08 13.29 14.49
CA GLU A 187 0.74 14.55 14.84
C GLU A 187 -0.05 15.31 15.92
N ASP A 188 -1.36 15.46 15.78
CA ASP A 188 -2.21 16.05 16.82
C ASP A 188 -2.10 15.25 18.13
N PHE A 189 -2.07 13.91 18.05
CA PHE A 189 -1.89 13.04 19.21
C PHE A 189 -0.54 13.28 19.91
N CYS A 190 0.57 13.28 19.18
CA CYS A 190 1.91 13.46 19.75
C CYS A 190 2.21 14.90 20.22
N ASN A 191 1.37 15.88 19.85
CA ASN A 191 1.47 17.27 20.30
C ASN A 191 0.52 17.59 21.47
N ASP A 192 -0.07 16.57 22.13
CA ASP A 192 -1.05 16.71 23.22
C ASP A 192 -2.33 17.47 22.83
N GLU A 193 -2.67 17.52 21.54
CA GLU A 193 -3.85 18.26 21.04
C GLU A 193 -5.12 17.38 21.02
N ILE A 194 -4.98 16.10 21.36
CA ILE A 194 -6.07 15.16 21.60
C ILE A 194 -6.05 14.82 23.10
N ASP A 195 -6.98 15.41 23.85
CA ASP A 195 -7.19 15.17 25.29
C ASP A 195 -7.64 13.73 25.56
N ASP A 196 -6.69 12.79 25.64
CA ASP A 196 -6.92 11.45 26.17
C ASP A 196 -5.75 11.09 27.11
N ILE A 197 -6.05 10.46 28.25
CA ILE A 197 -5.18 10.15 29.43
C ILE A 197 -3.90 9.32 29.11
N LYS A 198 -3.48 9.21 27.84
CA LYS A 198 -2.57 8.17 27.34
C LYS A 198 -1.30 8.69 26.70
N THR A 199 -1.02 9.99 26.64
CA THR A 199 0.24 10.46 26.06
C THR A 199 1.46 9.79 26.72
N GLU A 200 1.44 9.59 28.05
CA GLU A 200 2.51 8.85 28.76
C GLU A 200 2.69 7.38 28.30
N LEU A 201 1.63 6.65 27.93
CA LEU A 201 1.75 5.25 27.49
C LEU A 201 2.27 5.18 26.05
N PHE A 202 1.88 6.10 25.18
CA PHE A 202 2.34 6.12 23.79
C PHE A 202 3.76 6.69 23.64
N ASP A 203 4.16 7.60 24.53
CA ASP A 203 5.55 8.02 24.73
C ASP A 203 6.41 6.84 25.22
N LEU A 204 5.91 6.09 26.20
CA LEU A 204 6.59 4.90 26.74
C LEU A 204 6.73 3.77 25.71
N LEU A 205 5.78 3.65 24.78
CA LEU A 205 5.83 2.69 23.68
C LEU A 205 6.60 3.22 22.45
N GLY A 206 7.13 4.45 22.51
CA GLY A 206 8.05 5.01 21.52
C GLY A 206 7.39 5.46 20.22
N TYR A 207 6.11 5.84 20.26
CA TYR A 207 5.36 6.29 19.08
C TYR A 207 5.48 7.78 18.80
N CYS A 208 5.84 8.53 19.84
CA CYS A 208 6.26 9.91 19.75
C CYS A 208 7.78 9.98 20.01
N PRO A 209 8.52 10.85 19.31
CA PRO A 209 8.05 11.76 18.27
C PRO A 209 7.65 11.04 16.96
N VAL A 210 6.70 11.63 16.22
CA VAL A 210 6.26 11.10 14.91
C VAL A 210 7.47 10.98 13.96
N PRO A 211 7.72 9.82 13.34
CA PRO A 211 8.85 9.66 12.42
C PRO A 211 8.74 10.54 11.17
N VAL A 212 9.89 10.95 10.62
CA VAL A 212 10.02 11.86 9.45
C VAL A 212 9.11 11.43 8.30
N ALA A 213 9.09 10.14 7.97
CA ALA A 213 8.26 9.64 6.90
C ALA A 213 6.77 9.90 7.11
N ARG A 214 6.26 9.80 8.35
CA ARG A 214 4.84 10.03 8.66
C ARG A 214 4.50 11.51 8.57
N LYS A 215 5.38 12.38 9.07
CA LYS A 215 5.24 13.83 8.91
C LYS A 215 5.18 14.24 7.45
N SER A 216 5.95 13.56 6.59
CA SER A 216 5.99 13.88 5.17
C SER A 216 4.67 13.57 4.43
N ILE A 217 3.78 12.76 5.00
CA ILE A 217 2.50 12.40 4.38
C ILE A 217 1.28 13.05 5.05
N THR A 218 1.48 14.14 5.80
CA THR A 218 0.36 14.97 6.30
C THR A 218 -0.46 15.51 5.14
N TYR A 219 -1.74 15.70 5.39
CA TYR A 219 -2.73 15.91 4.36
C TYR A 219 -2.58 17.30 3.73
N GLN A 220 -2.68 17.36 2.41
CA GLN A 220 -2.46 18.56 1.63
C GLN A 220 -3.43 19.67 2.06
N ASN A 221 -2.87 20.85 2.35
CA ASN A 221 -3.56 22.03 2.86
C ASN A 221 -4.17 21.89 4.26
N GLU A 222 -3.84 20.83 5.01
CA GLU A 222 -4.22 20.70 6.41
C GLU A 222 -3.15 21.29 7.34
N LYS A 223 -3.48 21.30 8.63
CA LYS A 223 -2.73 21.95 9.72
C LYS A 223 -1.25 21.58 9.75
N HIS A 224 -0.93 20.30 9.53
CA HIS A 224 0.43 19.78 9.63
C HIS A 224 1.17 19.74 8.29
N SER A 225 0.60 20.31 7.23
CA SER A 225 1.27 20.45 5.94
C SER A 225 1.92 21.83 5.81
N SER A 226 2.96 21.91 4.97
CA SER A 226 3.65 23.16 4.63
C SER A 226 3.36 23.60 3.20
N PRO A 227 3.57 24.88 2.84
CA PRO A 227 3.48 25.33 1.45
C PRO A 227 4.37 24.51 0.49
N GLU A 228 5.57 24.14 0.92
CA GLU A 228 6.51 23.32 0.15
C GLU A 228 5.96 21.91 -0.07
N LEU A 229 5.41 21.28 0.98
CA LEU A 229 4.79 19.97 0.88
C LEU A 229 3.54 20.00 -0.03
N ASN A 230 2.73 21.05 0.07
CA ASN A 230 1.56 21.25 -0.80
C ASN A 230 1.95 21.43 -2.28
N ALA A 231 3.05 22.15 -2.54
CA ALA A 231 3.60 22.29 -3.87
C ALA A 231 4.14 20.95 -4.40
N ALA A 232 4.82 20.18 -3.54
CA ALA A 232 5.29 18.85 -3.89
C ALA A 232 4.13 17.91 -4.25
N TYR A 233 3.05 17.87 -3.47
CA TYR A 233 1.85 17.08 -3.82
C TYR A 233 1.28 17.48 -5.17
N THR A 234 1.17 18.79 -5.45
CA THR A 234 0.66 19.28 -6.74
C THR A 234 1.53 18.78 -7.91
N ALA A 235 2.86 18.81 -7.75
CA ALA A 235 3.78 18.28 -8.75
C ALA A 235 3.67 16.75 -8.91
N ALA A 236 3.60 16.03 -7.79
CA ALA A 236 3.43 14.58 -7.75
C ALA A 236 2.13 14.14 -8.41
N GLN A 237 1.00 14.79 -8.13
CA GLN A 237 -0.30 14.51 -8.76
C GLN A 237 -0.26 14.69 -10.28
N LYS A 238 0.44 15.72 -10.77
CA LYS A 238 0.64 15.93 -12.22
C LYS A 238 1.48 14.82 -12.84
N ALA A 239 2.59 14.44 -12.20
CA ALA A 239 3.42 13.34 -12.65
C ALA A 239 2.66 12.01 -12.63
N TYR A 240 1.88 11.77 -11.57
CA TYR A 240 1.05 10.61 -11.39
C TYR A 240 -0.01 10.49 -12.49
N GLY A 241 -0.81 11.52 -12.69
CA GLY A 241 -1.87 11.55 -13.72
C GLY A 241 -1.35 11.38 -15.14
N ALA A 242 -0.13 11.82 -15.43
CA ALA A 242 0.49 11.70 -16.74
C ALA A 242 1.14 10.33 -17.02
N ASN A 243 1.50 9.56 -15.98
CA ASN A 243 2.36 8.38 -16.14
C ASN A 243 1.78 7.08 -15.58
N VAL A 244 0.81 7.12 -14.67
CA VAL A 244 0.28 5.89 -14.08
C VAL A 244 -0.51 5.08 -15.11
N TYR A 245 -0.16 3.81 -15.24
CA TYR A 245 -0.86 2.88 -16.12
C TYR A 245 -2.13 2.34 -15.46
N ALA A 246 -2.06 1.99 -14.17
CA ALA A 246 -3.15 1.41 -13.40
C ALA A 246 -3.10 1.86 -11.94
N SER A 247 -4.27 1.96 -11.31
CA SER A 247 -4.36 2.35 -9.91
C SER A 247 -5.41 1.56 -9.14
N MET A 248 -5.05 1.12 -7.94
CA MET A 248 -6.00 0.59 -6.96
C MET A 248 -6.16 1.60 -5.83
N CYS A 249 -7.33 2.24 -5.76
CA CYS A 249 -7.69 3.18 -4.70
C CYS A 249 -8.92 2.66 -3.97
N SER A 250 -8.76 2.10 -2.78
CA SER A 250 -9.92 1.55 -2.08
C SER A 250 -10.84 2.64 -1.50
N ASN A 251 -12.13 2.35 -1.51
CA ASN A 251 -13.17 3.20 -0.95
C ASN A 251 -13.79 2.62 0.33
N TYR A 252 -13.23 1.56 0.93
CA TYR A 252 -13.77 1.00 2.17
C TYR A 252 -12.79 0.18 3.01
N TYR A 253 -12.76 0.44 4.31
CA TYR A 253 -11.74 -0.02 5.25
C TYR A 253 -11.97 -1.40 5.88
N ASP A 254 -13.13 -2.03 5.70
CA ASP A 254 -13.41 -3.34 6.32
C ASP A 254 -12.52 -4.46 5.73
N GLY A 255 -12.29 -4.41 4.43
CA GLY A 255 -11.45 -5.37 3.73
C GLY A 255 -11.93 -6.83 3.79
N VAL A 256 -11.00 -7.75 3.49
CA VAL A 256 -11.24 -9.19 3.65
C VAL A 256 -11.05 -9.62 5.12
N VAL A 257 -11.62 -10.76 5.49
CA VAL A 257 -11.45 -11.33 6.84
C VAL A 257 -9.99 -11.76 7.00
N SER A 258 -9.24 -11.06 7.83
CA SER A 258 -7.83 -11.32 8.10
C SER A 258 -7.42 -10.76 9.47
N GLN A 259 -6.17 -11.00 9.85
CA GLN A 259 -5.57 -10.36 11.04
C GLN A 259 -5.48 -8.84 10.94
N TYR A 260 -5.76 -8.24 9.77
CA TYR A 260 -5.72 -6.79 9.54
C TYR A 260 -7.09 -6.10 9.67
N GLN A 261 -8.18 -6.84 9.65
CA GLN A 261 -9.52 -6.27 9.57
C GLN A 261 -9.88 -5.41 10.79
N VAL A 262 -9.62 -5.91 12.00
CA VAL A 262 -10.08 -5.23 13.23
C VAL A 262 -9.46 -3.85 13.39
N GLN A 263 -8.14 -3.75 13.23
CA GLN A 263 -7.41 -2.48 13.31
C GLN A 263 -7.80 -1.52 12.17
N SER A 264 -8.08 -2.01 10.96
CA SER A 264 -8.48 -1.15 9.85
C SER A 264 -9.88 -0.58 10.05
N VAL A 265 -10.80 -1.38 10.61
CA VAL A 265 -12.15 -0.92 11.01
C VAL A 265 -12.05 0.14 12.11
N ILE A 266 -11.15 -0.06 13.07
CA ILE A 266 -10.87 0.93 14.11
C ILE A 266 -10.35 2.24 13.49
N ALA A 267 -9.32 2.15 12.62
CA ALA A 267 -8.69 3.29 11.99
C ALA A 267 -9.72 4.11 11.19
N GLY A 268 -10.47 3.43 10.33
CA GLY A 268 -11.50 4.04 9.48
C GLY A 268 -12.68 4.67 10.23
N LYS A 269 -12.84 4.38 11.53
CA LYS A 269 -13.88 4.95 12.40
C LYS A 269 -13.40 6.09 13.29
N ILE A 270 -12.14 6.03 13.75
CA ILE A 270 -11.62 6.96 14.77
C ILE A 270 -10.85 8.10 14.12
N ILE A 271 -10.10 7.84 13.06
CA ILE A 271 -9.37 8.89 12.35
C ILE A 271 -10.41 9.81 11.70
N PRO A 272 -10.26 11.14 11.84
CA PRO A 272 -11.16 12.13 11.26
C PRO A 272 -10.95 12.26 9.74
N HIS A 273 -11.21 11.17 9.00
CA HIS A 273 -11.06 11.12 7.56
C HIS A 273 -11.93 12.17 6.86
N LYS A 274 -11.42 12.71 5.74
CA LYS A 274 -12.17 13.68 4.92
C LYS A 274 -13.43 13.10 4.28
N SER A 275 -13.53 11.77 4.19
CA SER A 275 -14.74 11.08 3.76
C SER A 275 -14.83 9.67 4.34
N ARG A 276 -16.03 9.07 4.25
CA ARG A 276 -16.23 7.64 4.56
C ARG A 276 -15.60 6.68 3.56
N LYS A 277 -15.11 7.18 2.42
CA LYS A 277 -14.40 6.38 1.42
C LYS A 277 -12.92 6.41 1.74
N ASN A 278 -12.44 5.41 2.47
CA ASN A 278 -11.05 5.24 2.84
C ASN A 278 -10.72 3.77 3.05
N ASP A 279 -9.45 3.41 2.97
CA ASP A 279 -8.94 2.06 3.21
C ASP A 279 -8.49 1.81 4.67
N GLY A 280 -8.88 2.72 5.56
CA GLY A 280 -8.50 2.77 6.97
C GLY A 280 -7.38 3.76 7.25
N LEU A 281 -6.56 4.10 6.25
CA LEU A 281 -5.46 5.05 6.40
C LEU A 281 -5.48 6.14 5.33
N VAL A 282 -5.81 5.79 4.10
CA VAL A 282 -5.81 6.70 2.95
C VAL A 282 -7.22 6.83 2.41
N GLU A 283 -7.66 8.06 2.24
CA GLU A 283 -8.93 8.39 1.59
C GLU A 283 -8.87 8.09 0.10
N PHE A 284 -9.98 7.58 -0.45
CA PHE A 284 -10.14 7.33 -1.89
C PHE A 284 -9.75 8.55 -2.73
N GLN A 285 -10.24 9.73 -2.33
CA GLN A 285 -9.97 10.99 -3.03
C GLN A 285 -8.48 11.38 -2.99
N SER A 286 -7.78 11.07 -1.89
CA SER A 286 -6.35 11.31 -1.78
C SER A 286 -5.61 10.37 -2.72
N CYS A 287 -6.02 9.10 -2.79
CA CYS A 287 -5.42 8.14 -3.70
C CYS A 287 -5.67 8.45 -5.19
N ALA A 288 -6.89 8.86 -5.53
CA ALA A 288 -7.26 9.18 -6.91
C ALA A 288 -6.77 10.58 -7.36
N ALA A 289 -6.12 11.37 -6.51
CA ALA A 289 -5.74 12.73 -6.86
C ALA A 289 -4.74 12.77 -8.02
N GLY A 290 -5.04 13.59 -9.04
CA GLY A 290 -4.35 13.58 -10.33
C GLY A 290 -5.01 12.69 -11.39
N LEU A 291 -6.02 11.90 -11.02
CA LEU A 291 -6.82 11.05 -11.90
C LEU A 291 -8.31 11.46 -11.87
N SER A 292 -9.05 11.10 -12.91
CA SER A 292 -10.51 11.25 -12.90
C SER A 292 -11.14 10.11 -12.12
N GLU A 293 -11.96 10.41 -11.11
CA GLU A 293 -12.72 9.40 -10.35
C GLU A 293 -13.61 8.55 -11.26
N SER A 294 -14.06 9.08 -12.40
CA SER A 294 -14.89 8.34 -13.37
C SER A 294 -14.18 7.16 -14.04
N LEU A 295 -12.85 7.07 -13.95
CA LEU A 295 -12.08 5.92 -14.44
C LEU A 295 -12.28 4.69 -13.55
N PHE A 296 -12.64 4.91 -12.28
CA PHE A 296 -12.61 3.86 -11.28
C PHE A 296 -13.89 3.01 -11.26
N GLY A 297 -13.73 1.69 -11.34
CA GLY A 297 -14.81 0.70 -11.17
C GLY A 297 -14.55 -0.23 -10.00
N ASP A 298 -15.58 -0.92 -9.51
CA ASP A 298 -15.53 -1.74 -8.30
C ASP A 298 -15.29 -3.24 -8.57
N SER A 299 -14.96 -3.61 -9.80
CA SER A 299 -14.53 -4.97 -10.18
C SER A 299 -13.02 -5.02 -10.46
N TYR A 300 -12.40 -6.17 -10.17
CA TYR A 300 -10.99 -6.44 -10.46
C TYR A 300 -10.63 -6.37 -11.95
N GLU A 301 -11.63 -6.32 -12.83
CA GLU A 301 -11.44 -6.15 -14.27
C GLU A 301 -11.12 -4.70 -14.66
N TYR A 302 -11.36 -3.74 -13.76
CA TYR A 302 -11.04 -2.34 -14.01
C TYR A 302 -9.57 -2.05 -13.73
N ARG A 303 -8.88 -1.50 -14.72
CA ARG A 303 -7.50 -1.00 -14.58
C ARG A 303 -7.36 0.07 -13.49
N PHE A 304 -8.38 0.89 -13.34
CA PHE A 304 -8.54 1.79 -12.20
C PHE A 304 -9.59 1.20 -11.28
N TYR A 305 -9.13 0.58 -10.20
CA TYR A 305 -9.96 -0.25 -9.34
C TYR A 305 -10.27 0.49 -8.04
N ALA A 306 -11.55 0.59 -7.72
CA ALA A 306 -12.10 1.13 -6.48
C ALA A 306 -12.63 0.01 -5.56
N PRO A 307 -11.73 -0.83 -5.00
CA PRO A 307 -12.13 -1.94 -4.16
C PRO A 307 -12.72 -1.50 -2.82
N ARG A 308 -13.23 -2.50 -2.09
CA ARG A 308 -13.57 -2.47 -0.66
C ARG A 308 -12.56 -3.30 0.13
N LEU A 309 -11.33 -2.80 0.18
CA LEU A 309 -10.13 -3.44 0.70
C LEU A 309 -9.46 -2.51 1.72
N ASN A 310 -9.02 -3.07 2.85
CA ASN A 310 -8.25 -2.26 3.78
C ASN A 310 -6.82 -2.03 3.26
N HIS A 311 -6.09 -1.09 3.85
CA HIS A 311 -4.75 -0.70 3.39
C HIS A 311 -3.73 -1.85 3.37
N ALA A 312 -3.91 -2.89 4.20
CA ALA A 312 -3.04 -4.07 4.21
C ALA A 312 -3.43 -5.07 3.11
N ASP A 313 -4.71 -5.19 2.80
CA ASP A 313 -5.17 -6.01 1.69
C ASP A 313 -4.62 -5.47 0.36
N THR A 314 -4.61 -4.15 0.17
CA THR A 314 -4.05 -3.51 -1.03
C THR A 314 -2.52 -3.64 -1.09
N ALA A 315 -1.85 -3.91 0.04
CA ALA A 315 -0.43 -4.25 0.10
C ALA A 315 -0.14 -5.73 -0.20
N PHE A 316 -1.16 -6.53 -0.59
CA PHE A 316 -1.06 -7.97 -0.79
C PHE A 316 -0.68 -8.77 0.47
N LEU A 317 -0.94 -8.24 1.67
CA LEU A 317 -0.60 -8.93 2.92
C LEU A 317 -1.64 -9.98 3.34
N THR A 318 -2.69 -10.15 2.54
CA THR A 318 -3.83 -11.01 2.86
C THR A 318 -4.12 -11.98 1.71
N HIS A 319 -5.31 -11.91 1.14
CA HIS A 319 -5.79 -12.80 0.09
C HIS A 319 -6.99 -12.18 -0.61
N ASP A 320 -7.41 -12.80 -1.70
CA ASP A 320 -8.68 -12.50 -2.33
C ASP A 320 -9.87 -12.91 -1.46
N GLY A 321 -10.88 -12.05 -1.38
CA GLY A 321 -12.17 -12.35 -0.79
C GLY A 321 -12.91 -13.39 -1.64
N LEU A 322 -13.77 -14.21 -1.05
CA LEU A 322 -14.38 -15.33 -1.77
C LEU A 322 -15.51 -14.93 -2.73
N PHE A 323 -16.25 -13.86 -2.42
CA PHE A 323 -17.57 -13.62 -3.03
C PHE A 323 -17.72 -12.32 -3.83
N LYS A 324 -16.87 -11.31 -3.58
CA LYS A 324 -17.05 -9.97 -4.14
C LYS A 324 -15.87 -9.62 -5.02
N ASP A 325 -16.15 -9.19 -6.25
CA ASP A 325 -15.15 -8.68 -7.18
C ASP A 325 -14.44 -7.45 -6.64
N SER A 326 -15.11 -6.68 -5.77
CA SER A 326 -14.54 -5.53 -5.05
C SER A 326 -13.55 -5.92 -3.95
N GLN A 327 -13.24 -7.20 -3.75
CA GLN A 327 -12.34 -7.68 -2.70
C GLN A 327 -11.27 -8.62 -3.26
N LYS A 328 -10.75 -8.32 -4.45
CA LYS A 328 -9.86 -9.22 -5.19
C LYS A 328 -8.52 -8.53 -5.53
N PRO A 329 -7.67 -8.19 -4.54
CA PRO A 329 -6.41 -7.51 -4.81
C PRO A 329 -5.47 -8.34 -5.71
N PHE A 330 -5.33 -9.64 -5.46
CA PHE A 330 -4.42 -10.49 -6.22
C PHE A 330 -4.94 -10.71 -7.63
N LYS A 331 -6.20 -11.13 -7.78
CA LYS A 331 -6.80 -11.31 -9.10
C LYS A 331 -6.80 -10.01 -9.92
N TRP A 332 -6.99 -8.84 -9.31
CA TRP A 332 -6.85 -7.56 -10.01
C TRP A 332 -5.47 -7.41 -10.66
N PHE A 333 -4.40 -7.73 -9.93
CA PHE A 333 -3.04 -7.64 -10.49
C PHE A 333 -2.78 -8.72 -11.54
N GLU A 334 -3.25 -9.96 -11.31
CA GLU A 334 -3.12 -11.07 -12.26
C GLU A 334 -3.80 -10.78 -13.59
N CYS A 335 -4.95 -10.10 -13.58
CA CYS A 335 -5.76 -9.79 -14.75
C CYS A 335 -5.44 -8.43 -15.39
N LEU A 336 -4.43 -7.72 -14.90
CA LEU A 336 -4.21 -6.31 -15.23
C LEU A 336 -3.74 -6.05 -16.66
N PHE A 337 -3.12 -7.05 -17.30
CA PHE A 337 -2.34 -6.92 -18.53
C PHE A 337 -2.80 -7.87 -19.65
#